data_AF-A0A662F0Y9-F1
#
_entry.id   AF-A0A662F0Y9-F1
#
_cell.length_a   1.000
_cell.length_b   1.000
_cell.length_c   1.000
_cell.angle_alpha   90.00
_cell.angle_beta   90.00
_cell.angle_gamma   90.00
#
_symmetry.space_group_name_H-M   'P 1'
#
loop_
_entity.id
_entity.type
_entity.pdbx_description
1 polymer ?
#
loop_
_entity_poly.entity_id
_entity_poly.type
_entity_poly.pdbx_seq_one_letter_code
_entity_poly.pdbx_strand_id
1 'polypeptide(L)'
;MDYYESPYSIYSEWICLEHGGRAARRAHRWWIRHGGDPAVITVGEALQQAATLRHPSHILVQEDGKYWRVVRHRFDGAEPPEVEVEQEYEYADDSPLVEEEAPF
;
A
#
# COMPACT_ATOMS: atom_id res chain seq x y z
N MET A 1 2.89 -25.27 14.40
CA MET A 1 2.43 -25.12 13.02
C MET A 1 2.12 -23.65 12.87
N ASP A 2 3.08 -22.91 12.34
CA ASP A 2 3.03 -21.45 12.33
C ASP A 2 2.51 -21.02 10.97
N TYR A 3 1.28 -20.52 10.96
CA TYR A 3 0.67 -19.97 9.76
C TYR A 3 1.16 -18.53 9.59
N TYR A 4 1.92 -18.28 8.53
CA TYR A 4 2.23 -16.92 8.11
C TYR A 4 1.09 -16.44 7.20
N GLU A 5 0.17 -15.64 7.73
CA GLU A 5 -0.69 -14.79 6.90
C GLU A 5 0.20 -13.70 6.26
N SER A 6 0.11 -13.54 4.94
CA SER A 6 0.89 -12.58 4.15
C SER A 6 0.82 -11.15 4.75
N PRO A 7 1.95 -10.54 5.19
CA PRO A 7 1.94 -9.26 5.87
C PRO A 7 1.87 -8.09 4.88
N TYR A 8 0.68 -7.73 4.42
CA TYR A 8 0.51 -6.46 3.72
C TYR A 8 0.90 -5.31 4.65
N SER A 9 1.98 -4.61 4.32
CA SER A 9 2.43 -3.44 5.08
C SER A 9 1.66 -2.21 4.60
N ILE A 10 0.93 -1.55 5.51
CA ILE A 10 0.15 -0.34 5.22
C ILE A 10 0.93 0.89 5.67
N TYR A 11 1.06 1.85 4.76
CA TYR A 11 1.66 3.15 5.03
C TYR A 11 0.67 4.26 4.69
N SER A 12 0.41 5.13 5.66
CA SER A 12 -0.55 6.23 5.50
C SER A 12 0.18 7.57 5.38
N GLU A 13 -0.28 8.41 4.46
CA GLU A 13 0.13 9.81 4.33
C GLU A 13 -1.04 10.74 4.60
N TRP A 14 -0.77 11.89 5.24
CA TRP A 14 -1.76 12.93 5.51
C TRP A 14 -1.32 14.25 4.87
N ILE A 15 -2.26 14.93 4.24
CA ILE A 15 -2.05 16.25 3.61
C ILE A 15 -2.98 17.29 4.24
N CYS A 16 -2.52 18.53 4.32
CA CYS A 16 -3.27 19.64 4.93
C CYS A 16 -3.63 20.70 3.88
N LEU A 17 -4.68 20.46 3.09
CA LEU A 17 -5.07 21.34 1.98
C LEU A 17 -5.51 22.74 2.44
N GLU A 18 -6.34 22.81 3.49
CA GLU A 18 -6.88 24.07 4.03
C GLU A 18 -5.98 24.74 5.08
N HIS A 19 -4.81 24.17 5.37
CA HIS A 19 -3.87 24.81 6.28
C HIS A 19 -3.18 26.01 5.61
N GLY A 20 -2.65 26.96 6.37
CA GLY A 20 -1.83 28.04 5.81
C GLY A 20 -0.38 27.65 5.47
N GLY A 21 0.34 28.53 4.76
CA GLY A 21 1.80 28.53 4.73
C GLY A 21 2.44 27.32 4.03
N ARG A 22 3.43 26.68 4.69
CA ARG A 22 4.25 25.61 4.10
C ARG A 22 3.48 24.29 3.97
N ALA A 23 2.58 24.00 4.90
CA ALA A 23 1.81 22.75 4.91
C ALA A 23 0.85 22.69 3.71
N ALA A 24 0.08 23.76 3.46
CA ALA A 24 -0.75 23.90 2.25
C ALA A 24 0.05 23.69 0.97
N ARG A 25 1.19 24.39 0.84
CA ARG A 25 2.05 24.26 -0.34
C ARG A 25 2.62 22.86 -0.55
N ARG A 26 2.78 22.06 0.51
CA ARG A 26 3.19 20.65 0.38
C ARG A 26 2.00 19.78 -0.01
N ALA A 27 0.84 20.00 0.62
CA ALA A 27 -0.41 19.30 0.33
C ALA A 27 -0.84 19.49 -1.12
N HIS A 28 -0.83 20.72 -1.63
CA HIS A 28 -1.20 21.06 -2.99
C HIS A 28 -0.24 20.44 -4.03
N ARG A 29 1.06 20.43 -3.73
CA ARG A 29 2.05 19.74 -4.57
C ARG A 29 1.85 18.22 -4.59
N TRP A 30 1.50 17.63 -3.46
CA TRP A 30 1.12 16.22 -3.38
C TRP A 30 -0.14 15.97 -4.23
N TRP A 31 -1.16 16.81 -4.08
CA TRP A 31 -2.44 16.70 -4.80
C TRP A 31 -2.26 16.68 -6.32
N ILE A 32 -1.56 17.67 -6.86
CA ILE A 32 -1.29 17.78 -8.30
C ILE A 32 -0.48 16.57 -8.80
N ARG A 33 0.50 16.10 -8.03
CA ARG A 33 1.32 14.93 -8.40
C ARG A 33 0.45 13.68 -8.58
N HIS A 34 -0.51 13.49 -7.68
CA HIS A 34 -1.50 12.41 -7.77
C HIS A 34 -2.57 12.64 -8.85
N GLY A 35 -2.49 13.73 -9.62
CA GLY A 35 -3.40 14.03 -10.73
C GLY A 35 -4.67 14.77 -10.31
N GLY A 36 -4.73 15.26 -9.07
CA GLY A 36 -5.84 16.09 -8.61
C GLY A 36 -5.86 17.46 -9.29
N ASP A 37 -7.05 18.04 -9.41
CA ASP A 37 -7.24 19.36 -9.99
C ASP A 37 -6.51 20.44 -9.18
N PRO A 38 -5.61 21.25 -9.78
CA PRO A 38 -4.94 22.36 -9.11
C PRO A 38 -5.87 23.42 -8.51
N ALA A 39 -7.12 23.53 -8.97
CA ALA A 39 -8.10 24.47 -8.43
C ALA A 39 -8.67 24.04 -7.07
N VAL A 40 -8.56 22.76 -6.72
CA VAL A 40 -9.05 22.23 -5.44
C VAL A 40 -8.14 22.66 -4.30
N ILE A 41 -8.71 23.43 -3.37
CA ILE A 41 -8.00 23.95 -2.19
C ILE A 41 -8.71 23.60 -0.88
N THR A 42 -9.98 23.20 -0.94
CA THR A 42 -10.75 22.78 0.23
C THR A 42 -10.73 21.27 0.42
N VAL A 43 -10.85 20.80 1.66
CA VAL A 43 -10.99 19.38 1.98
C VAL A 43 -12.32 18.85 1.43
N GLY A 44 -13.37 19.67 1.45
CA GLY A 44 -14.69 19.29 0.93
C GLY A 44 -14.69 19.00 -0.58
N GLU A 45 -13.99 19.81 -1.37
CA GLU A 45 -13.79 19.56 -2.81
C GLU A 45 -12.87 18.36 -3.03
N ALA A 46 -11.79 18.25 -2.25
CA ALA A 46 -10.84 17.15 -2.35
C ALA A 46 -11.50 15.78 -2.10
N LEU A 47 -12.39 15.68 -1.13
CA LEU A 47 -13.12 14.43 -0.86
C LEU A 47 -13.98 13.98 -2.05
N GLN A 48 -14.50 14.90 -2.86
CA GLN A 48 -15.28 14.56 -4.06
C GLN A 48 -14.41 13.99 -5.18
N GLN A 49 -13.13 14.36 -5.22
CA GLN A 49 -12.18 13.93 -6.26
C GLN A 49 -11.20 12.85 -5.79
N ALA A 50 -11.09 12.58 -4.49
CA ALA A 50 -10.04 11.72 -3.93
C ALA A 50 -9.97 10.33 -4.58
N ALA A 51 -11.13 9.76 -4.93
CA ALA A 51 -11.22 8.44 -5.57
C ALA A 51 -10.67 8.41 -7.01
N THR A 52 -10.53 9.56 -7.69
CA THR A 52 -10.00 9.64 -9.05
C THR A 52 -8.50 9.86 -9.10
N LEU A 53 -7.87 10.06 -7.93
CA LEU A 53 -6.43 10.24 -7.84
C LEU A 53 -5.69 8.99 -8.30
N ARG A 54 -4.56 9.22 -8.97
CA ARG A 54 -3.64 8.15 -9.36
C ARG A 54 -2.96 7.59 -8.14
N HIS A 55 -2.82 6.28 -8.12
CA HIS A 55 -2.11 5.56 -7.09
C HIS A 55 -0.67 5.32 -7.53
N PRO A 56 0.32 5.54 -6.65
CA PRO A 56 1.71 5.23 -6.96
C PRO A 56 1.88 3.71 -7.03
N SER A 57 2.61 3.24 -8.03
CA SER A 57 3.01 1.83 -8.15
C SER A 57 4.01 1.43 -7.06
N HIS A 58 4.90 2.36 -6.69
CA HIS A 58 5.94 2.16 -5.71
C HIS A 58 6.07 3.41 -4.84
N ILE A 59 6.32 3.18 -3.56
CA ILE A 59 6.62 4.22 -2.60
C ILE A 59 7.96 3.91 -1.93
N LEU A 60 8.74 4.95 -1.65
CA LEU A 60 9.89 4.86 -0.77
C LEU A 60 9.48 5.37 0.61
N VAL A 61 9.68 4.55 1.64
CA VAL A 61 9.38 4.90 3.02
C VAL A 61 10.66 5.01 3.84
N GLN A 62 10.61 5.84 4.88
CA GLN A 62 11.69 6.04 5.83
C GLN A 62 11.11 6.02 7.25
N GLU A 63 11.81 5.36 8.17
CA GLU A 63 11.49 5.43 9.60
C GLU A 63 11.68 6.86 10.11
N ASP A 64 10.67 7.38 10.81
CA ASP A 64 10.66 8.69 11.46
C ASP A 64 10.17 8.53 12.90
N GLY A 65 11.06 7.99 13.73
CA GLY A 65 10.74 7.60 15.11
C GLY A 65 9.77 6.41 15.13
N LYS A 66 8.58 6.60 15.71
CA LYS A 66 7.55 5.56 15.81
C LYS A 66 6.76 5.37 14.49
N TYR A 67 6.89 6.30 13.55
CA TYR A 67 6.05 6.35 12.35
C TYR A 67 6.88 6.16 11.08
N TRP A 68 6.19 5.81 10.01
CA TRP A 68 6.77 5.73 8.68
C TRP A 68 6.41 6.98 7.89
N ARG A 69 7.38 7.53 7.17
CA ARG A 69 7.18 8.64 6.24
C ARG A 69 7.41 8.17 4.83
N VAL A 70 6.44 8.37 3.96
CA VAL A 70 6.66 8.25 2.52
C VAL A 70 7.47 9.46 2.04
N VAL A 71 8.60 9.19 1.38
CA VAL A 71 9.55 10.21 0.91
C VAL A 71 9.57 10.33 -0.61
N ARG A 72 9.10 9.31 -1.34
CA ARG A 72 9.05 9.31 -2.80
C ARG A 72 7.91 8.45 -3.33
N HIS A 73 7.37 8.86 -4.48
CA HIS A 73 6.33 8.16 -5.24
C HIS A 73 6.82 7.88 -6.65
N ARG A 74 6.53 6.69 -7.18
CA ARG A 74 6.70 6.34 -8.61
C ARG A 74 5.33 5.98 -9.20
N PHE A 75 4.93 6.68 -10.26
CA PHE A 75 3.71 6.41 -11.00
C PHE A 75 4.11 5.78 -12.33
N ASP A 76 3.94 4.48 -12.45
CA ASP A 76 4.18 3.78 -13.71
C ASP A 76 2.91 3.86 -14.57
N GLY A 77 3.06 4.01 -15.88
CA GLY A 77 1.93 4.03 -16.81
C GLY A 77 1.42 2.62 -17.05
N ALA A 78 0.25 2.31 -16.48
CA ALA A 78 -0.65 1.18 -16.78
C ALA A 78 -0.02 -0.08 -17.39
N GLU A 79 0.33 -1.05 -16.55
CA GLU A 79 -0.21 -2.43 -16.61
C GLU A 79 0.03 -3.06 -15.22
N PRO A 80 -0.97 -3.70 -14.59
CA PRO A 80 -0.68 -4.57 -13.45
C PRO A 80 0.32 -5.64 -13.91
N PRO A 81 1.31 -6.04 -13.10
CA PRO A 81 2.15 -7.16 -13.50
C PRO A 81 1.25 -8.35 -13.81
N GLU A 82 1.40 -8.95 -14.99
CA GLU A 82 0.88 -10.29 -15.25
C GLU A 82 1.54 -11.20 -14.22
N VAL A 83 0.80 -11.47 -13.15
CA VAL A 83 1.17 -12.50 -12.20
C VAL A 83 0.79 -13.82 -12.86
N GLU A 84 1.76 -14.44 -13.51
CA GLU A 84 1.69 -15.85 -13.86
C GLU A 84 1.56 -16.64 -12.56
N VAL A 85 0.33 -17.04 -12.22
CA VAL A 85 0.08 -17.90 -11.07
C VAL A 85 0.44 -19.33 -11.48
N GLU A 86 1.74 -19.61 -11.55
CA GLU A 86 2.24 -20.97 -11.73
C GLU A 86 2.24 -21.68 -10.37
N GLN A 87 1.12 -22.32 -10.05
CA GLN A 87 1.01 -23.74 -9.67
C GLN A 87 -0.22 -23.98 -8.78
N GLU A 88 -1.06 -24.88 -9.25
CA GLU A 88 -2.18 -25.46 -8.52
C GLU A 88 -1.63 -26.26 -7.34
N TYR A 89 -1.92 -25.79 -6.13
CA TYR A 89 -1.50 -26.44 -4.90
C TYR A 89 -2.31 -27.72 -4.73
N GLU A 90 -1.73 -28.84 -5.15
CA GLU A 90 -2.27 -30.16 -4.87
C GLU A 90 -2.01 -30.47 -3.38
N TYR A 91 -3.08 -30.52 -2.59
CA TYR A 91 -3.02 -30.98 -1.21
C TYR A 91 -2.55 -32.43 -1.22
N ALA A 92 -1.30 -32.67 -0.83
CA ALA A 92 -0.84 -34.02 -0.58
C ALA A 92 -1.75 -34.66 0.48
N ASP A 93 -2.37 -35.77 0.11
CA ASP A 93 -3.24 -36.60 0.93
C ASP A 93 -2.62 -36.81 2.31
N ASP A 94 -3.21 -36.16 3.32
CA ASP A 94 -2.84 -36.27 4.73
C ASP A 94 -3.37 -37.61 5.26
N SER A 95 -2.79 -38.71 4.77
CA SER A 95 -2.99 -40.02 5.35
C SER A 95 -2.26 -40.07 6.70
N PRO A 96 -2.94 -40.46 7.79
CA PRO A 96 -2.37 -40.41 9.13
C PRO A 96 -1.17 -41.35 9.25
N LEU A 97 -0.05 -40.82 9.74
CA LEU A 97 1.14 -41.60 10.06
C LEU A 97 0.80 -42.59 11.19
N VAL A 98 0.87 -43.89 10.88
CA VAL A 98 0.74 -44.96 11.87
C VAL A 98 1.95 -44.89 12.81
N GLU A 99 1.70 -44.64 14.09
CA GLU A 99 2.72 -44.70 15.15
C GLU A 99 3.16 -46.15 15.34
N GLU A 100 4.31 -46.54 14.78
CA GLU A 100 4.99 -47.78 15.20
C GLU A 100 5.78 -47.52 16.48
N GLU A 101 5.40 -48.21 17.55
CA GLU A 101 6.00 -48.14 18.89
C GLU A 101 7.50 -48.47 18.85
N ALA A 102 8.32 -47.61 19.48
CA ALA A 102 9.73 -47.89 19.71
C ALA A 102 9.89 -48.88 20.89
N PRO A 103 10.69 -49.96 20.76
CA PRO A 103 10.89 -50.91 21.84
C PRO A 103 11.78 -50.34 22.95
N PHE A 104 11.43 -50.67 24.20
CA PHE A 104 12.07 -50.27 25.46
C PHE A 104 13.48 -50.84 25.67
#